data_AF-A0A392SS04-F1
#
_entry.id   AF-A0A392SS04-F1
#
_cell.length_a   1.000
_cell.length_b   1.000
_cell.length_c   1.000
_cell.angle_alpha   90.00
_cell.angle_beta   90.00
_cell.angle_gamma   90.00
#
_symmetry.space_group_name_H-M   'P 1'
#
loop_
_entity.id
_entity.type
_entity.pdbx_description
1 polymer ?
#
loop_
_entity_poly.entity_id
_entity_poly.type
_entity_poly.pdbx_seq_one_letter_code
_entity_poly.pdbx_strand_id
1 'polypeptide(L)'
;VCLFLCIRGISSEELQFDLEIEKTARANRKAVKQAKQAARLATLEQSSQEEEDTSSPYISEEELIEMAEANPSPPPPPPPRRTLGDYGQRNDGEIANLG
;
A
#
# COMPACT_ATOMS: atom_id res chain seq x y z
N VAL A 1 -10.87 18.27 26.49
CA VAL A 1 -10.24 19.50 27.02
C VAL A 1 -8.76 19.31 27.40
N CYS A 2 -8.25 18.10 27.66
CA CYS A 2 -6.81 17.92 27.94
C CYS A 2 -5.86 17.92 26.72
N LEU A 3 -6.36 18.01 25.49
CA LEU A 3 -5.49 17.96 24.28
C LEU A 3 -4.94 19.32 23.81
N PHE A 4 -5.41 20.44 24.39
CA PHE A 4 -4.98 21.78 23.96
C PHE A 4 -3.82 22.37 24.78
N LEU A 5 -3.36 21.67 25.83
CA LEU A 5 -2.24 22.12 26.66
C LEU A 5 -0.86 21.59 26.20
N CYS A 6 -0.73 21.22 24.92
CA CYS A 6 0.52 20.68 24.37
C CYS A 6 1.30 21.68 23.49
N ILE A 7 1.04 22.99 23.55
CA ILE A 7 1.68 23.98 22.64
C ILE A 7 2.46 25.08 23.40
N ARG A 8 3.06 24.81 24.57
CA ARG A 8 3.91 25.82 25.26
C ARG A 8 5.27 25.30 25.71
N GLY A 9 5.99 24.67 24.78
CA GLY A 9 7.44 24.49 24.90
C GLY A 9 7.84 23.29 25.73
N ILE A 10 8.13 22.18 25.05
CA ILE A 10 9.03 21.18 25.59
C ILE A 10 10.43 21.58 25.13
N SER A 11 11.20 22.14 26.05
CA SER A 11 12.66 22.17 25.94
C SER A 11 13.14 20.75 25.64
N SER A 12 14.10 20.61 24.74
CA SER A 12 14.73 19.33 24.39
C SER A 12 15.50 18.79 25.59
N GLU A 13 14.77 18.23 26.55
CA GLU A 13 15.30 17.49 27.68
C GLU A 13 15.76 16.13 27.15
N GLU A 14 16.99 15.73 27.51
CA GLU A 14 17.54 14.40 27.27
C GLU A 14 16.60 13.39 27.94
N LEU A 15 15.63 12.84 27.19
CA LEU A 15 14.67 11.89 27.71
C LEU A 15 15.41 10.60 28.08
N GLN A 16 15.60 10.39 29.38
CA GLN A 16 16.25 9.19 29.90
C GLN A 16 15.46 7.94 29.49
N PHE A 17 16.16 6.93 29.00
CA PHE A 17 15.52 5.69 28.56
C PHE A 17 15.07 4.84 29.74
N ASP A 18 13.74 4.69 29.89
CA ASP A 18 13.14 3.81 30.87
C ASP A 18 12.78 2.44 30.25
N LEU A 19 13.54 1.40 30.62
CA LEU A 19 13.40 0.04 30.10
C LEU A 19 11.98 -0.53 30.29
N GLU A 20 11.34 -0.25 31.42
CA GLU A 20 9.99 -0.74 31.72
C GLU A 20 8.91 -0.06 30.87
N ILE A 21 9.11 1.22 30.51
CA ILE A 21 8.23 1.96 29.59
C ILE A 21 8.36 1.40 28.18
N GLU A 22 9.59 1.17 27.70
CA GLU A 22 9.80 0.63 26.34
C GLU A 22 9.23 -0.78 26.18
N LYS A 23 9.41 -1.66 27.18
CA LYS A 23 8.80 -2.99 27.17
C LYS A 23 7.29 -2.93 27.02
N THR A 24 6.64 -2.07 27.80
CA THR A 24 5.18 -1.90 27.79
C THR A 24 4.71 -1.29 26.47
N ALA A 25 5.41 -0.26 25.98
CA ALA A 25 5.11 0.36 24.69
C ALA A 25 5.20 -0.66 23.54
N ARG A 26 6.22 -1.52 23.56
CA ARG A 26 6.39 -2.60 22.57
C ARG A 26 5.27 -3.63 22.66
N ALA A 27 4.86 -4.03 23.87
CA ALA A 27 3.73 -4.92 24.07
C ALA A 27 2.42 -4.32 23.53
N ASN A 28 2.14 -3.05 23.85
CA ASN A 28 0.97 -2.33 23.37
C ASN A 28 0.93 -2.24 21.84
N ARG A 29 2.06 -1.92 21.19
CA ARG A 29 2.16 -1.92 19.72
C ARG A 29 1.83 -3.28 19.11
N LYS A 30 2.25 -4.38 19.75
CA LYS A 30 1.92 -5.74 19.29
C LYS A 30 0.44 -6.05 19.47
N ALA A 31 -0.12 -5.76 20.64
CA ALA A 31 -1.54 -5.98 20.93
C ALA A 31 -2.44 -5.23 19.95
N VAL A 32 -2.11 -3.97 19.63
CA VAL A 32 -2.86 -3.17 18.64
C VAL A 32 -2.78 -3.79 17.24
N LYS A 33 -1.60 -4.25 16.81
CA LYS A 33 -1.45 -4.92 15.51
C LYS A 33 -2.30 -6.19 15.45
N GLN A 34 -2.28 -7.00 16.50
CA GLN A 34 -3.07 -8.22 16.60
C GLN A 34 -4.57 -7.93 16.61
N ALA A 35 -5.03 -6.95 17.39
CA ALA A 35 -6.43 -6.53 17.41
C ALA A 35 -6.91 -6.06 16.03
N LYS A 36 -6.07 -5.31 15.30
CA LYS A 36 -6.38 -4.89 13.92
C LYS A 36 -6.47 -6.07 12.95
N GLN A 37 -5.60 -7.07 13.09
CA GLN A 37 -5.69 -8.30 12.28
C GLN A 37 -6.94 -9.11 12.63
N ALA A 38 -7.22 -9.31 13.92
CA ALA A 38 -8.42 -10.00 14.39
C ALA A 38 -9.70 -9.30 13.91
N ALA A 39 -9.76 -7.97 13.95
CA ALA A 39 -10.90 -7.21 13.43
C ALA A 39 -11.09 -7.43 11.93
N ARG A 40 -10.01 -7.46 11.13
CA ARG A 40 -10.08 -7.76 9.69
C ARG A 40 -10.57 -9.18 9.41
N LEU A 41 -10.13 -10.14 10.21
CA LEU A 41 -10.59 -11.53 10.09
C LEU A 41 -12.07 -11.66 10.48
N ALA A 42 -12.50 -11.03 11.58
CA ALA A 42 -13.89 -11.03 12.01
C ALA A 42 -14.81 -10.39 10.96
N THR A 43 -14.40 -9.28 10.32
CA THR A 43 -15.20 -8.70 9.22
C THR A 43 -15.29 -9.62 8.01
N LEU A 44 -14.25 -10.41 7.72
CA LEU A 44 -14.29 -11.38 6.63
C LEU A 44 -15.17 -12.58 6.98
N GLU A 45 -15.12 -13.06 8.23
CA GLU A 45 -15.98 -14.14 8.73
C GLU A 45 -17.46 -13.76 8.66
N GLN A 46 -17.82 -12.54 9.09
CA GLN A 46 -19.18 -12.01 8.95
C GLN A 46 -19.61 -11.90 7.47
N SER A 47 -18.71 -11.43 6.60
CA SER A 47 -18.97 -11.38 5.15
C SER A 47 -19.08 -12.78 4.52
N SER A 48 -18.40 -13.80 5.08
CA SER A 48 -18.52 -15.18 4.60
C SER A 48 -19.81 -15.87 5.07
N GLN A 49 -20.39 -15.42 6.18
CA GLN A 49 -21.62 -15.99 6.75
C GLN A 49 -22.90 -15.43 6.10
N GLU A 50 -22.85 -14.27 5.46
CA GLU A 50 -23.98 -13.69 4.71
C GLU A 50 -24.03 -14.15 3.24
N GLU A 51 -23.04 -14.89 2.76
CA GLU A 51 -22.93 -15.41 1.38
C GLU A 51 -23.33 -16.90 1.27
N GLU A 52 -24.12 -17.43 2.21
CA GLU A 52 -24.56 -18.84 2.18
C GLU A 52 -25.99 -19.04 1.64
N ASP A 53 -26.73 -17.99 1.25
CA ASP A 53 -28.13 -18.13 0.79
C ASP A 53 -28.46 -17.56 -0.61
N THR A 54 -27.47 -17.20 -1.44
CA THR A 54 -27.73 -16.93 -2.89
C THR A 54 -26.69 -17.43 -3.90
N SER A 55 -25.66 -18.21 -3.51
CA SER A 55 -24.74 -18.78 -4.51
C SER A 55 -25.08 -20.23 -4.82
N SER A 56 -25.88 -20.43 -5.86
CA SER A 56 -26.19 -21.73 -6.47
C SER A 56 -24.93 -22.61 -6.66
N PRO A 57 -24.97 -23.90 -6.28
CA PRO A 57 -23.89 -24.84 -6.54
C PRO A 57 -24.03 -25.48 -7.93
N TYR A 58 -23.50 -24.86 -9.01
CA TYR A 58 -23.23 -25.55 -10.29
C TYR A 58 -22.43 -24.68 -11.29
N ILE A 59 -21.65 -25.36 -12.16
CA ILE A 59 -20.51 -24.92 -13.01
C ILE A 59 -19.20 -25.09 -12.23
N SER A 60 -18.64 -26.29 -12.07
CA SER A 60 -18.36 -27.35 -13.06
C SER A 60 -17.39 -26.88 -14.17
N GLU A 61 -16.20 -27.50 -14.17
CA GLU A 61 -15.14 -27.62 -15.20
C GLU A 61 -14.45 -26.44 -15.92
N GLU A 62 -14.88 -25.18 -15.88
CA GLU A 62 -14.33 -24.17 -16.82
C GLU A 62 -13.11 -23.31 -16.38
N GLU A 63 -12.49 -23.50 -15.20
CA GLU A 63 -11.26 -22.76 -14.83
C GLU A 63 -9.98 -23.61 -14.84
N LEU A 64 -10.01 -24.76 -15.52
CA LEU A 64 -8.81 -25.28 -16.16
C LEU A 64 -8.61 -24.47 -17.45
N ILE A 65 -8.33 -23.18 -17.31
CA ILE A 65 -7.73 -22.40 -18.39
C ILE A 65 -6.32 -22.97 -18.50
N GLU A 66 -6.21 -24.09 -19.22
CA GLU A 66 -5.00 -24.49 -19.91
C GLU A 66 -4.49 -23.19 -20.52
N MET A 67 -3.30 -22.76 -20.10
CA MET A 67 -2.60 -21.65 -20.72
C MET A 67 -2.24 -22.11 -22.13
N ALA A 68 -3.25 -22.19 -22.99
CA ALA A 68 -3.10 -22.26 -24.41
C ALA A 68 -2.23 -21.07 -24.71
N GLU A 69 -0.99 -21.39 -25.09
CA GLU A 69 0.05 -20.44 -25.43
C GLU A 69 -0.52 -19.57 -26.55
N ALA A 70 -1.17 -18.48 -26.12
CA ALA A 70 -1.54 -17.38 -26.96
C ALA A 70 -0.19 -16.83 -27.37
N ASN A 71 0.29 -17.30 -28.53
CA ASN A 71 1.52 -16.89 -29.18
C ASN A 71 1.72 -15.40 -28.87
N PRO A 72 2.57 -15.07 -27.88
CA PRO A 72 2.52 -13.75 -27.30
C PRO A 72 2.97 -12.83 -28.42
N SER A 73 2.05 -11.98 -28.88
CA SER A 73 2.41 -10.89 -29.79
C SER A 73 3.67 -10.26 -29.20
N PRO A 74 4.76 -10.14 -29.99
CA PRO A 74 6.04 -9.75 -29.44
C PRO A 74 5.87 -8.46 -28.65
N PRO A 75 6.57 -8.31 -27.51
CA PRO A 75 6.44 -7.11 -26.69
C PRO A 75 6.67 -5.88 -27.57
N PRO A 76 5.93 -4.79 -27.35
CA PRO A 76 6.14 -3.56 -28.11
C PRO A 76 7.61 -3.15 -28.01
N PRO A 77 8.20 -2.61 -29.09
CA PRO A 77 9.60 -2.22 -29.08
C PRO A 77 9.84 -1.19 -27.97
N PRO A 78 11.00 -1.23 -27.29
CA PRO A 78 11.31 -0.26 -26.26
C PRO A 78 11.33 1.16 -26.84
N PRO A 79 10.95 2.18 -26.06
CA PRO A 79 10.99 3.55 -26.53
C PRO A 79 12.43 3.96 -26.91
N PRO A 80 12.59 4.88 -27.88
CA PRO A 80 13.91 5.39 -28.25
C PRO A 80 14.67 5.91 -27.04
N ARG A 81 15.91 5.43 -26.86
CA ARG A 81 16.80 5.91 -25.80
C ARG A 81 17.35 7.27 -26.21
N ARG A 82 17.37 8.21 -25.26
CA ARG A 82 17.98 9.52 -25.47
C ARG A 82 19.51 9.38 -25.44
N THR A 83 20.22 9.90 -26.43
CA THR A 83 21.69 9.98 -26.40
C THR A 83 22.16 11.21 -25.61
N LEU A 84 23.43 11.25 -25.18
CA LEU A 84 23.99 12.44 -24.51
C LEU A 84 23.87 13.70 -25.40
N GLY A 85 23.84 13.55 -26.73
CA GLY A 85 23.64 14.64 -27.68
C GLY A 85 22.21 15.21 -27.70
N ASP A 86 21.21 14.43 -27.30
CA ASP A 86 19.79 14.80 -27.39
C ASP A 86 19.41 15.88 -26.37
N TYR A 87 20.20 16.04 -25.30
CA TYR A 87 19.98 17.06 -24.27
C TYR A 87 20.32 18.49 -24.72
N GLY A 88 21.09 18.63 -25.80
CA GLY A 88 21.48 19.94 -26.35
C GLY A 88 20.59 20.42 -27.50
N GLN A 89 19.71 19.56 -28.02
CA GLN A 89 18.85 19.88 -29.15
C GLN A 89 17.63 20.69 -28.66
N ARG A 90 17.77 22.02 -28.72
CA ARG A 90 16.64 22.93 -28.49
C ARG A 90 15.68 22.75 -29.65
N ASN A 91 14.51 22.19 -29.38
CA ASN A 91 13.33 22.36 -30.21
C ASN A 91 13.02 23.87 -30.24
N ASP A 92 13.24 24.48 -31.39
CA ASP A 92 13.14 25.91 -31.70
C ASP A 92 11.69 26.41 -31.73
N GLY A 93 10.94 26.10 -30.67
CA GLY A 93 9.59 26.59 -30.48
C GLY A 93 9.02 26.13 -29.15
N GLU A 94 8.81 27.11 -28.27
CA GLU A 94 7.90 27.04 -27.11
C GLU A 94 8.44 26.38 -25.83
N ILE A 95 9.25 27.16 -25.11
CA ILE A 95 9.52 27.04 -23.67
C ILE A 95 8.19 27.16 -22.90
N ALA A 96 7.52 26.03 -22.65
CA ALA A 96 6.41 25.97 -21.70
C ALA A 96 6.95 25.84 -20.26
N ASN A 97 7.32 26.97 -19.66
CA ASN A 97 7.43 27.13 -18.21
C ASN A 97 7.11 28.59 -17.85
N LEU A 98 5.82 28.94 -17.86
CA LEU A 98 5.34 30.12 -17.14
C LEU A 98 5.12 29.69 -15.69
N GLY A 99 5.84 30.35 -14.79
CA GLY A 99 6.08 29.92 -13.40
C GLY A 99 4.90 30.00 -12.45
#